data_AF-A0A7S0NCM7-F1
#
_entry.id   AF-A0A7S0NCM7-F1
#
_cell.length_a   1.000
_cell.length_b   1.000
_cell.length_c   1.000
_cell.angle_alpha   90.00
_cell.angle_beta   90.00
_cell.angle_gamma   90.00
#
_symmetry.space_group_name_H-M   'P 1'
#
loop_
_entity.id
_entity.type
_entity.pdbx_description
1 polymer ?
#
loop_
_entity_poly.entity_id
_entity_poly.type
_entity_poly.pdbx_seq_one_letter_code
_entity_poly.pdbx_strand_id
1 'polypeptide(L)'
;MVFLSVSKNRLQEVESSLSECSQLEKVFLDSNFIRFLPSSLGKLRHLSVLRLDCNKLLVVNPSLTFVSSLVRLWLPLTEMTMLPPELCYLTNLRELKLDNVPLKSPPTEVLLGGCQNVLSYLSRLQTGKEANQINLSGFSLLSVPFEVTYLSNLTRLVLDNNRLKTLWPITPTPHPTERDKAIIIGGGKLAYRHFGTPKGRTLHWEEPPDPLRLVGPYDDLATPAIDRYPVHFLGNLVNLQYLSAKDNLISELPAKCFPRWQTCLRELFLDNNQISILPFEMHTLDMLQSFTINGNNLKHPPVDFQTEGFPTL
;
A
#
# COMPACT_ATOMS: atom_id res chain seq x y z
N MET A 1 -5.53 17.65 35.45
CA MET A 1 -4.20 17.04 35.22
C MET A 1 -3.80 17.33 33.79
N VAL A 2 -2.64 17.96 33.57
CA VAL A 2 -2.19 18.38 32.22
C VAL A 2 -1.24 17.34 31.60
N PHE A 3 -0.60 16.54 32.45
CA PHE A 3 0.40 15.56 32.09
C PHE A 3 0.13 14.25 32.80
N LEU A 4 0.12 13.14 32.06
CA LEU A 4 0.07 11.78 32.59
C LEU A 4 1.21 10.94 31.99
N SER A 5 1.96 10.27 32.86
CA SER A 5 2.92 9.26 32.46
C SER A 5 2.69 7.99 33.27
N VAL A 6 2.50 6.90 32.55
CA VAL A 6 2.45 5.52 33.07
C VAL A 6 3.39 4.63 32.25
N SER A 7 4.49 5.22 31.81
CA SER A 7 5.52 4.57 31.00
C SER A 7 6.25 3.47 31.79
N LYS A 8 6.83 2.49 31.09
CA LYS A 8 7.63 1.39 31.68
C LYS A 8 6.86 0.52 32.67
N ASN A 9 5.59 0.30 32.38
CA ASN A 9 4.74 -0.62 33.13
C ASN A 9 4.46 -1.88 32.30
N ARG A 10 3.43 -2.63 32.68
CA ARG A 10 2.99 -3.84 31.98
C ARG A 10 1.56 -3.69 31.44
N LEU A 11 1.16 -2.46 31.12
CA LEU A 11 -0.19 -2.17 30.63
C LEU A 11 -0.40 -2.90 29.31
N GLN A 12 -1.46 -3.70 29.22
CA GLN A 12 -1.88 -4.36 27.98
C GLN A 12 -2.96 -3.57 27.24
N GLU A 13 -3.66 -2.71 27.97
CA GLU A 13 -4.76 -1.88 27.49
C GLU A 13 -4.73 -0.51 28.16
N VAL A 14 -5.45 0.43 27.55
CA VAL A 14 -5.70 1.76 28.10
C VAL A 14 -7.21 1.88 28.28
N GLU A 15 -7.65 2.07 29.52
CA GLU A 15 -9.07 2.18 29.83
C GLU A 15 -9.71 3.40 29.15
N SER A 16 -10.99 3.24 28.79
CA SER A 16 -11.77 4.33 28.19
C SER A 16 -11.93 5.54 29.12
N SER A 17 -11.86 5.31 30.44
CA SER A 17 -11.92 6.33 31.50
C SER A 17 -10.83 7.40 31.39
N LEU A 18 -9.72 7.13 30.69
CA LEU A 18 -8.68 8.13 30.40
C LEU A 18 -9.26 9.37 29.69
N SER A 19 -10.30 9.20 28.88
CA SER A 19 -10.93 10.31 28.15
C SER A 19 -11.64 11.33 29.03
N GLU A 20 -11.97 10.96 30.27
CA GLU A 20 -12.63 11.86 31.24
C GLU A 20 -11.65 12.90 31.78
N CYS A 21 -10.34 12.67 31.64
CA CYS A 21 -9.29 13.63 31.96
C CYS A 21 -9.15 14.68 30.84
N SER A 22 -10.22 15.45 30.58
CA SER A 22 -10.34 16.37 29.43
C SER A 22 -9.24 17.42 29.29
N GLN A 23 -8.55 17.74 30.39
CA GLN A 23 -7.47 18.73 30.44
C GLN A 23 -6.07 18.14 30.13
N LEU A 24 -5.97 16.86 29.76
CA LEU A 24 -4.68 16.25 29.42
C LEU A 24 -4.11 16.83 28.13
N GLU A 25 -2.90 17.38 28.23
CA GLU A 25 -2.12 17.87 27.10
C GLU A 25 -1.02 16.89 26.68
N LYS A 26 -0.53 16.05 27.60
CA LYS A 26 0.58 15.14 27.36
C LYS A 26 0.30 13.78 28.00
N VAL A 27 0.36 12.72 27.20
CA VAL A 27 0.13 11.34 27.64
C VAL A 27 1.29 10.47 27.20
N PHE A 28 2.02 9.92 28.18
CA PHE A 28 3.14 9.01 27.96
C PHE A 28 2.77 7.60 28.40
N LEU A 29 2.73 6.71 27.41
CA LEU A 29 2.35 5.30 27.51
C LEU A 29 3.48 4.38 27.00
N ASP A 30 4.68 4.92 26.81
CA ASP A 30 5.82 4.21 26.24
C ASP A 30 6.30 3.04 27.11
N SER A 31 6.92 2.04 26.48
CA SER A 31 7.45 0.84 27.14
C SER A 31 6.38 0.07 27.92
N ASN A 32 5.30 -0.31 27.26
CA ASN A 32 4.21 -1.13 27.78
C ASN A 32 3.91 -2.28 26.78
N PHE A 33 2.78 -2.98 26.96
CA PHE A 33 2.32 -4.06 26.08
C PHE A 33 1.00 -3.71 25.38
N ILE A 34 0.73 -2.41 25.18
CA ILE A 34 -0.53 -1.92 24.63
C ILE A 34 -0.66 -2.37 23.18
N ARG A 35 -1.78 -3.04 22.86
CA ARG A 35 -2.09 -3.51 21.50
C ARG A 35 -3.02 -2.59 20.72
N PHE A 36 -3.90 -1.89 21.45
CA PHE A 36 -4.91 -1.00 20.89
C PHE A 36 -5.12 0.21 21.81
N LEU A 37 -5.50 1.33 21.21
CA LEU A 37 -5.97 2.51 21.95
C LEU A 37 -7.50 2.51 22.03
N PRO A 38 -8.10 2.99 23.13
CA PRO A 38 -9.55 3.13 23.23
C PRO A 38 -10.03 4.20 22.25
N SER A 39 -11.22 3.99 21.66
CA SER A 39 -11.82 4.97 20.75
C SER A 39 -12.13 6.30 21.44
N SER A 40 -12.33 6.28 22.77
CA SER A 40 -12.57 7.46 23.59
C SER A 40 -11.38 8.42 23.64
N LEU A 41 -10.18 8.00 23.25
CA LEU A 41 -8.99 8.86 23.19
C LEU A 41 -9.22 10.09 22.29
N GLY A 42 -10.07 9.96 21.26
CA GLY A 42 -10.49 11.07 20.38
C GLY A 42 -11.19 12.24 21.10
N LYS A 43 -11.64 12.05 22.35
CA LYS A 43 -12.27 13.09 23.17
C LYS A 43 -11.25 14.03 23.84
N LEU A 44 -9.97 13.67 23.91
CA LEU A 44 -8.95 14.48 24.57
C LEU A 44 -8.54 15.70 23.72
N ARG A 45 -9.43 16.70 23.62
CA ARG A 45 -9.27 17.86 22.72
C ARG A 45 -8.05 18.75 23.02
N HIS A 46 -7.41 18.62 24.17
CA HIS A 46 -6.20 19.36 24.54
C HIS A 46 -4.89 18.57 24.33
N LEU A 47 -4.98 17.29 23.96
CA LEU A 47 -3.80 16.41 23.86
C LEU A 47 -2.88 16.85 22.71
N SER A 48 -1.71 17.37 23.07
CA SER A 48 -0.68 17.86 22.15
C SER A 48 0.46 16.88 21.93
N VAL A 49 0.74 15.99 22.89
CA VAL A 49 1.82 15.00 22.80
C VAL A 49 1.32 13.62 23.24
N LEU A 50 1.45 12.63 22.36
CA LEU A 50 1.18 11.23 22.64
C LEU A 50 2.42 10.38 22.36
N ARG A 51 2.92 9.71 23.41
CA ARG A 51 4.06 8.78 23.31
C ARG A 51 3.60 7.34 23.51
N LEU A 52 3.86 6.51 22.52
CA LEU A 52 3.49 5.10 22.45
C LEU A 52 4.68 4.21 22.07
N ASP A 53 5.90 4.74 22.16
CA ASP A 53 7.15 4.04 21.85
C ASP A 53 7.21 2.67 22.56
N CYS A 54 7.80 1.64 21.93
CA CYS A 54 8.01 0.33 22.54
C CYS A 54 6.70 -0.32 23.08
N ASN A 55 5.68 -0.41 22.24
CA ASN A 55 4.42 -1.10 22.54
C ASN A 55 4.14 -2.23 21.52
N LYS A 56 3.03 -2.94 21.69
CA LYS A 56 2.57 -3.99 20.77
C LYS A 56 1.46 -3.51 19.84
N LEU A 57 1.48 -2.21 19.53
CA LEU A 57 0.41 -1.54 18.79
C LEU A 57 0.38 -2.09 17.35
N LEU A 58 -0.78 -2.59 16.94
CA LEU A 58 -0.99 -3.15 15.59
C LEU A 58 -1.53 -2.11 14.60
N VAL A 59 -2.27 -1.12 15.11
CA VAL A 59 -2.87 -0.05 14.33
C VAL A 59 -3.09 1.19 15.19
N VAL A 60 -3.01 2.37 14.59
CA VAL A 60 -3.57 3.60 15.18
C VAL A 60 -5.06 3.64 14.87
N ASN A 61 -5.90 3.72 15.90
CA ASN A 61 -7.34 3.76 15.71
C ASN A 61 -7.79 5.06 15.00
N PRO A 62 -8.77 5.01 14.07
CA PRO A 62 -9.24 6.21 13.36
C PRO A 62 -9.76 7.32 14.27
N SER A 63 -10.19 7.00 15.50
CA SER A 63 -10.64 8.01 16.47
C SER A 63 -9.54 8.97 16.92
N LEU A 64 -8.25 8.62 16.76
CA LEU A 64 -7.16 9.55 17.08
C LEU A 64 -7.25 10.83 16.22
N THR A 65 -7.85 10.74 15.03
CA THR A 65 -8.05 11.87 14.10
C THR A 65 -8.92 12.99 14.68
N PHE A 66 -9.74 12.69 15.69
CA PHE A 66 -10.53 13.71 16.41
C PHE A 66 -9.69 14.55 17.39
N VAL A 67 -8.46 14.13 17.68
CA VAL A 67 -7.50 14.88 18.51
C VAL A 67 -6.78 15.92 17.65
N SER A 68 -7.52 16.92 17.16
CA SER A 68 -7.00 17.95 16.26
C SER A 68 -5.89 18.82 16.88
N SER A 69 -5.72 18.79 18.20
CA SER A 69 -4.64 19.49 18.92
C SER A 69 -3.31 18.73 18.94
N LEU A 70 -3.26 17.50 18.43
CA LEU A 70 -2.05 16.67 18.49
C LEU A 70 -0.94 17.27 17.64
N VAL A 71 0.19 17.58 18.28
CA VAL A 71 1.39 18.16 17.64
C VAL A 71 2.48 17.12 17.47
N ARG A 72 2.60 16.18 18.42
CA ARG A 72 3.62 15.12 18.42
C ARG A 72 3.01 13.76 18.67
N LEU A 73 3.31 12.82 17.78
CA LEU A 73 2.92 11.43 17.87
C LEU A 73 4.14 10.53 17.70
N TRP A 74 4.50 9.80 18.76
CA TRP A 74 5.66 8.91 18.73
C TRP A 74 5.22 7.45 18.85
N LEU A 75 5.56 6.68 17.82
CA LEU A 75 5.18 5.28 17.63
C LEU A 75 6.37 4.33 17.28
N PRO A 76 7.66 4.65 17.55
CA PRO A 76 8.75 3.77 17.19
C PRO A 76 8.69 2.45 17.95
N LEU A 77 9.27 1.41 17.36
CA LEU A 77 9.33 0.07 17.95
C LEU A 77 7.93 -0.48 18.30
N THR A 78 6.96 -0.25 17.41
CA THR A 78 5.62 -0.85 17.44
C THR A 78 5.49 -1.92 16.34
N GLU A 79 4.39 -2.68 16.34
CA GLU A 79 4.17 -3.80 15.42
C GLU A 79 3.21 -3.44 14.28
N MET A 80 2.98 -2.15 14.05
CA MET A 80 2.08 -1.69 13.01
C MET A 80 2.64 -1.99 11.63
N THR A 81 1.78 -2.46 10.74
CA THR A 81 2.14 -2.67 9.33
C THR A 81 1.60 -1.56 8.43
N MET A 82 0.67 -0.73 8.91
CA MET A 82 0.05 0.34 8.14
C MET A 82 -0.30 1.53 9.04
N LEU A 83 -0.23 2.74 8.49
CA LEU A 83 -0.92 3.90 9.06
C LEU A 83 -2.29 4.10 8.39
N PRO A 84 -3.33 4.46 9.16
CA PRO A 84 -4.63 4.79 8.59
C PRO A 84 -4.54 6.08 7.75
N PRO A 85 -5.08 6.11 6.51
CA PRO A 85 -5.16 7.32 5.70
C PRO A 85 -5.83 8.50 6.42
N GLU A 86 -6.79 8.23 7.30
CA GLU A 86 -7.51 9.21 8.10
C GLU A 86 -6.60 10.02 9.02
N LEU A 87 -5.38 9.54 9.33
CA LEU A 87 -4.38 10.31 10.09
C LEU A 87 -4.06 11.65 9.44
N CYS A 88 -4.35 11.83 8.14
CA CYS A 88 -4.24 13.11 7.44
C CYS A 88 -5.06 14.25 8.07
N TYR A 89 -6.10 13.93 8.85
CA TYR A 89 -6.94 14.93 9.53
C TYR A 89 -6.26 15.56 10.76
N LEU A 90 -5.10 15.06 11.19
CA LEU A 90 -4.29 15.69 12.24
C LEU A 90 -3.51 16.89 11.69
N THR A 91 -4.22 17.98 11.37
CA THR A 91 -3.68 19.16 10.69
C THR A 91 -2.61 19.93 11.50
N ASN A 92 -2.57 19.74 12.82
CA ASN A 92 -1.55 20.34 13.70
C ASN A 92 -0.34 19.44 13.95
N LEU A 93 -0.31 18.21 13.43
CA LEU A 93 0.78 17.27 13.67
C LEU A 93 2.04 17.77 12.97
N ARG A 94 3.09 18.03 13.76
CA ARG A 94 4.40 18.51 13.28
C ARG A 94 5.49 17.46 13.40
N GLU A 95 5.33 16.52 14.34
CA GLU A 95 6.31 15.49 14.61
C GLU A 95 5.65 14.12 14.66
N LEU A 96 6.05 13.26 13.73
CA LEU A 96 5.62 11.86 13.66
C LEU A 96 6.87 10.99 13.66
N LYS A 97 7.06 10.17 14.70
CA LYS A 97 8.19 9.25 14.82
C LYS A 97 7.74 7.82 14.61
N LEU A 98 8.37 7.15 13.64
CA LEU A 98 8.03 5.80 13.16
C LEU A 98 9.27 4.91 12.99
N ASP A 99 10.32 5.20 13.76
CA ASP A 99 11.57 4.46 13.68
C ASP A 99 11.38 2.99 14.06
N ASN A 100 11.93 2.08 13.25
CA ASN A 100 11.85 0.63 13.47
C ASN A 100 10.40 0.11 13.62
N VAL A 101 9.48 0.62 12.80
CA VAL A 101 8.12 0.08 12.65
C VAL A 101 8.07 -0.71 11.34
N PRO A 102 7.50 -1.94 11.30
CA PRO A 102 7.44 -2.77 10.10
C PRO A 102 6.35 -2.30 9.11
N LEU A 103 6.27 -0.98 8.87
CA LEU A 103 5.30 -0.37 7.97
C LEU A 103 5.53 -0.84 6.53
N LYS A 104 4.45 -1.35 5.94
CA LYS A 104 4.29 -1.53 4.50
C LYS A 104 3.63 -0.28 3.89
N SER A 105 2.79 0.41 4.65
CA SER A 105 2.11 1.65 4.27
C SER A 105 2.24 2.74 5.33
N PRO A 106 2.66 3.97 4.98
CA PRO A 106 3.21 4.39 3.70
C PRO A 106 4.52 3.68 3.34
N PRO A 107 4.91 3.66 2.06
CA PRO A 107 6.22 3.18 1.61
C PRO A 107 7.38 3.93 2.29
N THR A 108 8.55 3.29 2.38
CA THR A 108 9.73 3.86 3.05
C THR A 108 10.14 5.22 2.46
N GLU A 109 10.00 5.42 1.15
CA GLU A 109 10.31 6.68 0.47
C GLU A 109 9.45 7.83 0.99
N VAL A 110 8.17 7.55 1.30
CA VAL A 110 7.25 8.53 1.87
C VAL A 110 7.67 8.88 3.30
N LEU A 111 8.05 7.86 4.10
CA LEU A 111 8.50 8.04 5.48
C LEU A 111 9.76 8.91 5.56
N LEU A 112 10.71 8.72 4.64
CA LEU A 112 11.95 9.50 4.56
C LEU A 112 11.71 10.99 4.28
N GLY A 113 10.59 11.35 3.64
CA GLY A 113 10.18 12.73 3.44
C GLY A 113 9.66 13.45 4.70
N GLY A 114 9.57 12.75 5.83
CA GLY A 114 9.17 13.29 7.12
C GLY A 114 7.66 13.47 7.29
N CYS A 115 7.26 14.04 8.44
CA CYS A 115 5.87 14.10 8.90
C CYS A 115 4.92 14.69 7.86
N GLN A 116 5.27 15.84 7.26
CA GLN A 116 4.37 16.51 6.32
C GLN A 116 4.19 15.71 5.02
N ASN A 117 5.25 15.05 4.54
CA ASN A 117 5.18 14.20 3.36
C ASN A 117 4.28 12.98 3.59
N VAL A 118 4.41 12.34 4.77
CA VAL A 118 3.51 11.26 5.21
C VAL A 118 2.06 11.72 5.25
N LEU A 119 1.77 12.85 5.89
CA LEU A 119 0.39 13.37 5.96
C LEU A 119 -0.16 13.73 4.59
N SER A 120 0.66 14.29 3.69
CA SER A 120 0.26 14.57 2.31
C SER A 120 -0.04 13.29 1.53
N TYR A 121 0.76 12.24 1.68
CA TYR A 121 0.51 10.94 1.05
C TYR A 121 -0.81 10.34 1.54
N LEU A 122 -1.00 10.27 2.87
CA LEU A 122 -2.22 9.75 3.49
C LEU A 122 -3.45 10.57 3.07
N SER A 123 -3.33 11.91 2.97
CA SER A 123 -4.40 12.79 2.51
C SER A 123 -4.83 12.48 1.07
N ARG A 124 -3.86 12.27 0.17
CA ARG A 124 -4.16 11.96 -1.23
C ARG A 124 -4.75 10.56 -1.40
N LEU A 125 -4.38 9.60 -0.54
CA LEU A 125 -5.06 8.31 -0.48
C LEU A 125 -6.49 8.43 0.05
N GLN A 126 -6.70 9.16 1.15
CA GLN A 126 -8.01 9.30 1.78
C GLN A 126 -9.00 10.00 0.84
N THR A 127 -8.66 11.21 0.40
CA THR A 127 -9.51 12.01 -0.49
C THR A 127 -9.66 11.36 -1.86
N GLY A 128 -8.60 10.75 -2.39
CA GLY A 128 -8.64 10.10 -3.69
C GLY A 128 -9.45 8.80 -3.70
N LYS A 129 -9.49 8.07 -2.59
CA LYS A 129 -10.38 6.91 -2.43
C LYS A 129 -11.85 7.33 -2.45
N GLU A 130 -12.21 8.43 -1.79
CA GLU A 130 -13.58 8.97 -1.80
C GLU A 130 -14.00 9.47 -3.19
N ALA A 131 -13.07 10.09 -3.92
CA ALA A 131 -13.31 10.61 -5.26
C ALA A 131 -13.14 9.57 -6.38
N ASN A 132 -12.65 8.36 -6.08
CA ASN A 132 -12.15 7.37 -7.04
C ASN A 132 -11.04 7.91 -7.98
N GLN A 133 -10.29 8.92 -7.54
CA GLN A 133 -9.23 9.56 -8.30
C GLN A 133 -8.02 9.81 -7.40
N ILE A 134 -6.94 9.08 -7.61
CA ILE A 134 -5.75 9.15 -6.77
C ILE A 134 -4.61 9.80 -7.54
N ASN A 135 -3.95 10.76 -6.89
CA ASN A 135 -2.72 11.36 -7.36
C ASN A 135 -1.60 11.12 -6.34
N LEU A 136 -0.63 10.26 -6.66
CA LEU A 136 0.55 9.99 -5.84
C LEU A 136 1.83 10.54 -6.49
N SER A 137 1.72 11.66 -7.19
CA SER A 137 2.87 12.29 -7.84
C SER A 137 3.83 12.93 -6.84
N GLY A 138 5.15 12.85 -7.10
CA GLY A 138 6.15 13.58 -6.32
C GLY A 138 6.54 12.96 -4.97
N PHE A 139 6.19 11.71 -4.70
CA PHE A 139 6.53 11.01 -3.45
C PHE A 139 7.84 10.23 -3.51
N SER A 140 8.58 10.33 -4.61
CA SER A 140 9.81 9.57 -4.87
C SER A 140 9.62 8.04 -4.83
N LEU A 141 8.41 7.57 -5.12
CA LEU A 141 8.05 6.15 -5.04
C LEU A 141 8.92 5.32 -5.98
N LEU A 142 9.39 4.16 -5.50
CA LEU A 142 10.14 3.19 -6.31
C LEU A 142 9.24 2.17 -7.03
N SER A 143 8.03 1.95 -6.50
CA SER A 143 7.00 1.10 -7.09
C SER A 143 5.60 1.62 -6.77
N VAL A 144 4.60 1.14 -7.51
CA VAL A 144 3.20 1.46 -7.21
C VAL A 144 2.84 0.91 -5.81
N PRO A 145 2.31 1.72 -4.89
CA PRO A 145 1.93 1.23 -3.56
C PRO A 145 0.85 0.15 -3.65
N PHE A 146 1.00 -0.91 -2.87
CA PHE A 146 0.17 -2.11 -3.00
C PHE A 146 -1.30 -1.84 -2.64
N GLU A 147 -1.60 -0.83 -1.84
CA GLU A 147 -2.96 -0.45 -1.42
C GLU A 147 -3.79 0.05 -2.60
N VAL A 148 -3.13 0.65 -3.60
CA VAL A 148 -3.79 1.14 -4.81
C VAL A 148 -4.42 -0.03 -5.57
N THR A 149 -3.80 -1.21 -5.58
CA THR A 149 -4.28 -2.36 -6.38
C THR A 149 -5.61 -2.95 -5.90
N TYR A 150 -6.11 -2.53 -4.73
CA TYR A 150 -7.39 -2.96 -4.17
C TYR A 150 -8.54 -2.01 -4.48
N LEU A 151 -8.26 -0.85 -5.08
CA LEU A 151 -9.25 0.18 -5.34
C LEU A 151 -9.93 -0.07 -6.68
N SER A 152 -10.74 -1.12 -6.76
CA SER A 152 -11.41 -1.54 -8.00
C SER A 152 -12.28 -0.46 -8.65
N ASN A 153 -12.78 0.49 -7.86
CA ASN A 153 -13.59 1.62 -8.34
C ASN A 153 -12.75 2.80 -8.86
N LEU A 154 -11.42 2.75 -8.74
CA LEU A 154 -10.54 3.84 -9.14
C LEU A 154 -10.64 4.10 -10.65
N THR A 155 -10.95 5.34 -11.03
CA THR A 155 -11.08 5.78 -12.43
C THR A 155 -9.88 6.58 -12.90
N ARG A 156 -9.16 7.23 -11.99
CA ARG A 156 -7.96 8.02 -12.31
C ARG A 156 -6.82 7.70 -11.36
N LEU A 157 -5.66 7.39 -11.92
CA LEU A 157 -4.41 7.20 -11.20
C LEU A 157 -3.31 8.06 -11.81
N VAL A 158 -2.72 8.93 -11.01
CA VAL A 158 -1.60 9.80 -11.40
C VAL A 158 -0.39 9.45 -10.54
N LEU A 159 0.72 9.09 -11.17
CA LEU A 159 1.96 8.60 -10.56
C LEU A 159 3.18 9.41 -11.02
N ASP A 160 2.95 10.62 -11.53
CA ASP A 160 3.97 11.41 -12.20
C ASP A 160 5.10 11.82 -11.24
N ASN A 161 6.28 12.14 -11.77
CA ASN A 161 7.38 12.70 -10.97
C ASN A 161 7.76 11.81 -9.77
N ASN A 162 7.90 10.50 -10.03
CA ASN A 162 8.37 9.52 -9.05
C ASN A 162 9.66 8.87 -9.55
N ARG A 163 10.06 7.74 -8.96
CA ARG A 163 11.25 6.96 -9.34
C ARG A 163 10.86 5.53 -9.70
N LEU A 164 9.65 5.36 -10.24
CA LEU A 164 9.11 4.06 -10.60
C LEU A 164 9.96 3.45 -11.70
N LYS A 165 10.45 2.22 -11.48
CA LYS A 165 11.09 1.42 -12.55
C LYS A 165 10.09 0.56 -13.32
N THR A 166 8.97 0.27 -12.67
CA THR A 166 7.90 -0.58 -13.17
C THR A 166 6.55 -0.05 -12.66
N LEU A 167 5.46 -0.43 -13.33
CA LEU A 167 4.09 -0.08 -12.94
C LEU A 167 3.41 -1.14 -12.07
N TRP A 168 4.17 -1.99 -11.38
CA TRP A 168 3.59 -2.93 -10.42
C TRP A 168 4.20 -2.72 -9.04
N PRO A 169 3.49 -3.11 -7.96
CA PRO A 169 4.08 -3.13 -6.65
C PRO A 169 5.29 -4.05 -6.66
N ILE A 170 6.40 -3.62 -6.06
CA ILE A 170 7.43 -4.58 -5.66
C ILE A 170 6.78 -5.40 -4.55
N THR A 171 6.42 -6.65 -4.84
CA THR A 171 6.06 -7.56 -3.77
C THR A 171 7.26 -7.61 -2.84
N PRO A 172 7.10 -7.40 -1.53
CA PRO A 172 8.21 -7.62 -0.61
C PRO A 172 8.69 -9.04 -0.89
N THR A 173 9.92 -9.15 -1.37
CA THR A 173 10.53 -10.46 -1.64
C THR A 173 10.29 -11.29 -0.39
N PRO A 174 9.76 -12.50 -0.51
CA PRO A 174 9.63 -13.37 0.64
C PRO A 174 11.00 -13.45 1.32
N HIS A 175 11.01 -13.40 2.66
CA HIS A 175 12.24 -13.38 3.47
C HIS A 175 13.26 -14.40 2.95
N PRO A 176 14.58 -14.19 3.11
CA PRO A 176 15.62 -15.10 2.59
C PRO A 176 15.48 -16.56 3.04
N THR A 177 14.65 -16.87 4.05
CA THR A 177 14.25 -18.22 4.47
C THR A 177 13.29 -18.95 3.53
N GLU A 178 12.76 -18.29 2.50
CA GLU A 178 11.78 -18.83 1.56
C GLU A 178 12.34 -19.09 0.14
N ARG A 179 13.58 -18.69 -0.14
CA ARG A 179 14.22 -18.96 -1.45
C ARG A 179 14.41 -20.45 -1.75
N ASP A 180 14.46 -21.31 -0.74
CA ASP A 180 14.82 -22.73 -0.91
C ASP A 180 13.66 -23.71 -0.75
N LYS A 181 12.40 -23.26 -0.77
CA LYS A 181 11.27 -24.14 -0.40
C LYS A 181 10.26 -24.48 -1.49
N ALA A 182 10.38 -23.94 -2.70
CA ALA A 182 9.46 -24.27 -3.78
C ALA A 182 10.21 -24.73 -5.03
N ILE A 183 10.06 -26.01 -5.38
CA ILE A 183 10.44 -26.52 -6.71
C ILE A 183 9.15 -26.69 -7.49
N ILE A 184 9.09 -26.09 -8.68
CA ILE A 184 7.98 -26.28 -9.62
C ILE A 184 8.11 -27.68 -10.22
N ILE A 185 7.10 -28.51 -10.05
CA ILE A 185 6.96 -29.77 -10.78
C ILE A 185 5.66 -29.66 -11.58
N GLY A 186 5.73 -29.98 -12.88
CA GLY A 186 4.69 -29.66 -13.87
C GLY A 186 3.26 -30.04 -13.45
N GLY A 187 2.28 -29.25 -13.90
CA GLY A 187 0.85 -29.43 -13.60
C GLY A 187 0.28 -28.49 -12.53
N GLY A 188 1.03 -27.44 -12.13
CA GLY A 188 0.51 -26.38 -11.26
C GLY A 188 0.43 -26.71 -9.77
N LYS A 189 1.09 -27.79 -9.31
CA LYS A 189 1.21 -28.11 -7.88
C LYS A 189 2.57 -27.68 -7.33
N LEU A 190 2.57 -27.01 -6.18
CA LEU A 190 3.76 -26.65 -5.42
C LEU A 190 4.10 -27.77 -4.44
N ALA A 191 5.38 -28.19 -4.38
CA ALA A 191 5.87 -29.11 -3.36
C ALA A 191 6.85 -28.37 -2.44
N TYR A 192 6.64 -28.48 -1.12
CA TYR A 192 7.51 -27.87 -0.12
C TYR A 192 8.48 -28.89 0.47
N ARG A 193 9.77 -28.53 0.56
CA ARG A 193 10.77 -29.37 1.21
C ARG A 193 10.86 -28.99 2.69
N HIS A 194 10.44 -29.88 3.59
CA HIS A 194 10.63 -29.70 5.02
C HIS A 194 12.00 -30.26 5.44
N PHE A 195 12.89 -29.43 5.97
CA PHE A 195 14.14 -29.88 6.58
C PHE A 195 13.91 -30.12 8.07
N GLY A 196 13.51 -31.34 8.44
CA GLY A 196 13.39 -31.75 9.84
C GLY A 196 14.37 -32.88 10.18
N THR A 197 15.43 -32.55 10.93
CA THR A 197 16.43 -33.41 11.61
C THR A 197 17.11 -34.56 10.80
N PRO A 198 18.28 -35.08 11.22
CA PRO A 198 19.15 -35.89 10.35
C PRO A 198 18.66 -37.32 10.01
N LYS A 199 17.46 -37.72 10.43
CA LYS A 199 16.93 -39.08 10.21
C LYS A 199 15.52 -39.01 9.65
N GLY A 200 15.41 -39.19 8.33
CA GLY A 200 14.15 -39.36 7.62
C GLY A 200 13.90 -38.24 6.59
N ARG A 201 14.44 -38.41 5.38
CA ARG A 201 14.00 -37.62 4.22
C ARG A 201 12.73 -38.28 3.68
N THR A 202 11.58 -37.81 4.12
CA THR A 202 10.29 -38.23 3.56
C THR A 202 9.61 -37.01 2.95
N LEU A 203 9.20 -37.12 1.67
CA LEU A 203 8.36 -36.14 1.02
C LEU A 203 6.95 -36.29 1.63
N HIS A 204 6.54 -35.32 2.43
CA HIS A 204 5.18 -35.25 2.96
C HIS A 204 4.34 -34.38 2.04
N TRP A 205 3.21 -34.94 1.60
CA TRP A 205 2.18 -34.24 0.85
C TRP A 205 1.27 -33.53 1.85
N GLU A 206 1.42 -32.23 1.97
CA GLU A 206 0.42 -31.40 2.64
C GLU A 206 -0.04 -30.33 1.67
N GLU A 207 -1.35 -30.17 1.56
CA GLU A 207 -1.93 -29.00 0.91
C GLU A 207 -1.40 -27.76 1.64
N PRO A 208 -1.08 -26.67 0.91
CA PRO A 208 -0.62 -25.43 1.54
C PRO A 208 -1.64 -25.02 2.60
N PRO A 209 -1.19 -24.52 3.78
CA PRO A 209 -2.12 -24.06 4.81
C PRO A 209 -3.07 -23.04 4.16
N ASP A 210 -4.36 -23.36 4.25
CA ASP A 210 -5.44 -22.60 3.62
C ASP A 210 -5.31 -21.11 3.98
N PRO A 211 -5.12 -20.20 2.99
CA PRO A 211 -5.04 -18.77 3.23
C PRO A 211 -6.31 -18.19 3.87
N LEU A 212 -7.39 -18.96 3.97
CA LEU A 212 -8.71 -18.54 4.46
C LEU A 212 -8.95 -18.73 5.97
N ARG A 213 -7.96 -19.10 6.80
CA ARG A 213 -8.19 -19.18 8.27
C ARG A 213 -8.19 -17.83 9.02
N LEU A 214 -8.29 -16.71 8.29
CA LEU A 214 -8.60 -15.38 8.84
C LEU A 214 -9.71 -14.71 8.01
N VAL A 215 -10.86 -15.37 7.88
CA VAL A 215 -12.11 -14.69 7.52
C VAL A 215 -13.19 -15.09 8.52
N GLY A 216 -13.84 -14.08 9.10
CA GLY A 216 -15.16 -14.20 9.71
C GLY A 216 -16.01 -13.01 9.25
N PRO A 217 -17.34 -13.06 9.39
CA PRO A 217 -18.22 -13.85 8.55
C PRO A 217 -19.05 -12.93 7.64
N TYR A 218 -18.87 -13.05 6.33
CA TYR A 218 -19.84 -12.68 5.30
C TYR A 218 -19.43 -13.47 4.05
N ASP A 219 -19.75 -14.76 4.05
CA ASP A 219 -19.82 -15.56 2.84
C ASP A 219 -21.02 -15.11 2.02
N ASP A 220 -20.84 -14.97 0.71
CA ASP A 220 -21.55 -15.77 -0.29
C ASP A 220 -21.34 -15.17 -1.68
N LEU A 221 -20.56 -15.87 -2.51
CA LEU A 221 -20.95 -16.38 -3.83
C LEU A 221 -19.71 -16.87 -4.58
N ALA A 222 -19.71 -18.18 -4.83
CA ALA A 222 -18.70 -18.91 -5.56
C ALA A 222 -18.43 -18.35 -6.97
N THR A 223 -17.16 -18.23 -7.35
CA THR A 223 -16.76 -18.15 -8.77
C THR A 223 -15.64 -19.15 -9.07
N PRO A 224 -15.68 -19.86 -10.22
CA PRO A 224 -14.75 -20.94 -10.55
C PRO A 224 -13.34 -20.42 -10.83
N ALA A 225 -12.35 -21.30 -10.64
CA ALA A 225 -10.92 -21.03 -10.77
C ALA A 225 -10.45 -20.78 -12.22
N ILE A 226 -10.81 -19.64 -12.80
CA ILE A 226 -10.25 -19.09 -14.04
C ILE A 226 -9.80 -17.65 -13.71
N ASP A 227 -8.53 -17.32 -13.94
CA ASP A 227 -7.90 -16.00 -13.71
C ASP A 227 -7.78 -15.47 -12.27
N ARG A 228 -7.23 -16.26 -11.34
CA ARG A 228 -6.76 -15.68 -10.06
C ARG A 228 -5.40 -14.99 -10.22
N TYR A 229 -5.42 -13.76 -10.73
CA TYR A 229 -4.27 -12.86 -10.65
C TYR A 229 -3.85 -12.63 -9.18
N PRO A 230 -2.58 -12.32 -8.89
CA PRO A 230 -2.14 -12.02 -7.54
C PRO A 230 -3.00 -10.92 -6.90
N VAL A 231 -3.17 -11.01 -5.58
CA VAL A 231 -3.94 -10.02 -4.80
C VAL A 231 -3.41 -8.58 -5.01
N HIS A 232 -2.12 -8.42 -5.32
CA HIS A 232 -1.45 -7.14 -5.60
C HIS A 232 -1.27 -6.84 -7.10
N PHE A 233 -2.22 -7.25 -7.94
CA PHE A 233 -2.14 -7.06 -9.38
C PHE A 233 -2.76 -5.74 -9.84
N LEU A 234 -1.99 -4.89 -10.52
CA LEU A 234 -2.48 -3.58 -10.97
C LEU A 234 -3.66 -3.70 -11.96
N GLY A 235 -3.72 -4.79 -12.75
CA GLY A 235 -4.86 -5.06 -13.63
C GLY A 235 -6.19 -5.29 -12.90
N ASN A 236 -6.22 -5.34 -11.56
CA ASN A 236 -7.46 -5.34 -10.79
C ASN A 236 -8.20 -3.99 -10.81
N LEU A 237 -7.55 -2.93 -11.29
CA LEU A 237 -8.15 -1.61 -11.51
C LEU A 237 -9.04 -1.61 -12.77
N VAL A 238 -10.12 -2.39 -12.74
CA VAL A 238 -10.98 -2.65 -13.91
C VAL A 238 -11.85 -1.47 -14.34
N ASN A 239 -11.92 -0.41 -13.53
CA ASN A 239 -12.62 0.83 -13.87
C ASN A 239 -11.68 1.98 -14.23
N LEU A 240 -10.37 1.72 -14.36
CA LEU A 240 -9.36 2.75 -14.60
C LEU A 240 -9.49 3.34 -16.00
N GLN A 241 -9.81 4.64 -16.06
CA GLN A 241 -9.98 5.39 -17.30
C GLN A 241 -8.76 6.24 -17.63
N TYR A 242 -8.05 6.72 -16.61
CA TYR A 242 -6.89 7.59 -16.75
C TYR A 242 -5.72 7.02 -15.96
N LEU A 243 -4.60 6.80 -16.64
CA LEU A 243 -3.32 6.43 -16.03
C LEU A 243 -2.22 7.37 -16.53
N SER A 244 -1.61 8.11 -15.61
CA SER A 244 -0.40 8.90 -15.91
C SER A 244 0.74 8.44 -15.02
N ALA A 245 1.90 8.21 -15.62
CA ALA A 245 3.15 7.88 -14.94
C ALA A 245 4.33 8.58 -15.61
N LYS A 246 4.15 9.87 -15.92
CA LYS A 246 5.17 10.72 -16.54
C LYS A 246 6.35 10.93 -15.62
N ASP A 247 7.50 11.31 -16.17
CA ASP A 247 8.66 11.74 -15.39
C ASP A 247 9.06 10.70 -14.33
N ASN A 248 9.33 9.48 -14.81
CA ASN A 248 9.68 8.32 -13.99
C ASN A 248 10.90 7.60 -14.60
N LEU A 249 11.21 6.39 -14.12
CA LEU A 249 12.33 5.57 -14.60
C LEU A 249 11.83 4.26 -15.22
N ILE A 250 10.60 4.24 -15.75
CA ILE A 250 9.95 3.01 -16.19
C ILE A 250 10.66 2.49 -17.43
N SER A 251 11.16 1.26 -17.38
CA SER A 251 11.78 0.60 -18.52
C SER A 251 10.90 -0.49 -19.15
N GLU A 252 9.94 -1.01 -18.38
CA GLU A 252 9.06 -2.12 -18.78
C GLU A 252 7.60 -1.82 -18.40
N LEU A 253 6.70 -2.08 -19.34
CA LEU A 253 5.27 -1.90 -19.17
C LEU A 253 4.57 -3.21 -18.75
N PRO A 254 3.48 -3.13 -17.98
CA PRO A 254 2.82 -4.31 -17.43
C PRO A 254 1.91 -4.96 -18.48
N ALA A 255 2.49 -5.72 -19.41
CA ALA A 255 1.81 -6.40 -20.52
C ALA A 255 0.47 -7.06 -20.14
N LYS A 256 0.46 -7.80 -19.02
CA LYS A 256 -0.71 -8.53 -18.52
C LYS A 256 -1.87 -7.64 -18.05
N CYS A 257 -1.64 -6.35 -17.78
CA CYS A 257 -2.68 -5.44 -17.32
C CYS A 257 -3.53 -4.91 -18.49
N PHE A 258 -2.96 -4.76 -19.69
CA PHE A 258 -3.66 -4.14 -20.81
C PHE A 258 -4.96 -4.86 -21.23
N PRO A 259 -5.00 -6.19 -21.36
CA PRO A 259 -6.25 -6.90 -21.68
C PRO A 259 -7.33 -6.71 -20.61
N ARG A 260 -6.96 -6.44 -19.36
CA ARG A 260 -7.92 -6.16 -18.29
C ARG A 260 -8.48 -4.74 -18.34
N TRP A 261 -7.79 -3.86 -19.05
CA TRP A 261 -8.14 -2.46 -19.23
C TRP A 261 -8.76 -2.16 -20.58
N GLN A 262 -8.88 -3.17 -21.45
CA GLN A 262 -9.38 -3.06 -22.83
C GLN A 262 -10.70 -2.28 -22.96
N THR A 263 -11.62 -2.45 -22.01
CA THR A 263 -12.94 -1.80 -22.04
C THR A 263 -13.00 -0.48 -21.27
N CYS A 264 -12.01 -0.13 -20.44
CA CYS A 264 -12.10 0.96 -19.46
C CYS A 264 -11.05 2.06 -19.61
N LEU A 265 -9.81 1.76 -20.02
CA LEU A 265 -8.76 2.78 -20.14
C LEU A 265 -9.00 3.66 -21.37
N ARG A 266 -8.85 4.97 -21.19
CA ARG A 266 -9.09 6.03 -22.19
C ARG A 266 -7.86 6.91 -22.38
N GLU A 267 -7.15 7.20 -21.29
CA GLU A 267 -5.99 8.07 -21.31
C GLU A 267 -4.81 7.37 -20.66
N LEU A 268 -3.71 7.26 -21.40
CA LEU A 268 -2.46 6.65 -20.94
C LEU A 268 -1.28 7.58 -21.23
N PHE A 269 -0.62 8.05 -20.19
CA PHE A 269 0.48 9.00 -20.35
C PHE A 269 1.77 8.50 -19.70
N LEU A 270 2.81 8.33 -20.52
CA LEU A 270 4.09 7.67 -20.18
C LEU A 270 5.31 8.50 -20.62
N ASP A 271 5.13 9.80 -20.83
CA ASP A 271 6.20 10.72 -21.21
C ASP A 271 7.39 10.66 -20.23
N ASN A 272 8.60 10.90 -20.72
CA ASN A 272 9.83 11.03 -19.94
C ASN A 272 10.09 9.81 -19.03
N ASN A 273 10.29 8.65 -19.65
CA ASN A 273 10.61 7.38 -19.00
C ASN A 273 11.79 6.71 -19.72
N GLN A 274 12.05 5.44 -19.45
CA GLN A 274 13.14 4.64 -20.04
C GLN A 274 12.62 3.50 -20.93
N ILE A 275 11.37 3.61 -21.42
CA ILE A 275 10.70 2.53 -22.15
C ILE A 275 11.39 2.34 -23.49
N SER A 276 11.81 1.11 -23.79
CA SER A 276 12.46 0.79 -25.07
C SER A 276 11.59 -0.02 -26.03
N ILE A 277 10.56 -0.69 -25.50
CA ILE A 277 9.69 -1.62 -26.23
C ILE A 277 8.27 -1.46 -25.69
N LEU A 278 7.29 -1.45 -26.58
CA LEU A 278 5.87 -1.56 -26.24
C LEU A 278 5.44 -3.03 -26.29
N PRO A 279 4.77 -3.56 -25.27
CA PRO A 279 4.27 -4.93 -25.29
C PRO A 279 3.11 -5.07 -26.28
N PHE A 280 3.05 -6.22 -26.96
CA PHE A 280 2.05 -6.51 -27.98
C PHE A 280 0.63 -6.33 -27.45
N GLU A 281 0.36 -6.71 -26.19
CA GLU A 281 -0.95 -6.66 -25.54
C GLU A 281 -1.57 -5.26 -25.48
N MET A 282 -0.80 -4.18 -25.73
CA MET A 282 -1.36 -2.84 -25.83
C MET A 282 -2.38 -2.69 -26.97
N HIS A 283 -2.34 -3.55 -28.00
CA HIS A 283 -3.35 -3.56 -29.07
C HIS A 283 -4.77 -3.80 -28.55
N THR A 284 -4.91 -4.40 -27.37
CA THR A 284 -6.24 -4.65 -26.76
C THR A 284 -6.93 -3.39 -26.26
N LEU A 285 -6.24 -2.25 -26.19
CA LEU A 285 -6.79 -1.01 -25.65
C LEU A 285 -7.66 -0.26 -26.68
N ASP A 286 -8.69 -0.92 -27.20
CA ASP A 286 -9.57 -0.41 -28.27
C ASP A 286 -10.27 0.91 -27.90
N MET A 287 -10.44 1.16 -26.61
CA MET A 287 -11.11 2.35 -26.09
C MET A 287 -10.16 3.50 -25.75
N LEU A 288 -8.85 3.34 -25.94
CA LEU A 288 -7.88 4.41 -25.72
C LEU A 288 -8.25 5.60 -26.60
N GLN A 289 -7.99 6.82 -26.13
CA GLN A 289 -8.33 8.06 -26.81
C GLN A 289 -7.11 8.99 -26.85
N SER A 290 -6.30 8.95 -25.79
CA SER A 290 -5.07 9.71 -25.72
C SER A 290 -3.94 8.83 -25.21
N PHE A 291 -2.82 8.86 -25.94
CA PHE A 291 -1.61 8.13 -25.58
C PHE A 291 -0.39 9.01 -25.85
N THR A 292 0.44 9.23 -24.83
CA THR A 292 1.73 9.91 -24.99
C THR A 292 2.86 9.09 -24.39
N ILE A 293 3.99 9.04 -25.09
CA ILE A 293 5.20 8.32 -24.68
C ILE A 293 6.46 9.08 -25.10
N ASN A 294 6.39 10.41 -25.16
CA ASN A 294 7.50 11.24 -25.61
C ASN A 294 8.70 11.11 -24.65
N GLY A 295 9.92 11.35 -25.11
CA GLY A 295 11.10 11.31 -24.23
C GLY A 295 11.41 9.92 -23.65
N ASN A 296 11.17 8.86 -24.41
CA ASN A 296 11.53 7.47 -24.08
C ASN A 296 12.64 6.93 -25.00
N ASN A 297 13.12 5.71 -24.74
CA ASN A 297 14.24 5.06 -25.46
C ASN A 297 13.76 4.06 -26.52
N LEU A 298 12.65 4.35 -27.20
CA LEU A 298 12.06 3.44 -28.19
C LEU A 298 13.05 3.19 -29.34
N LYS A 299 13.40 1.92 -29.57
CA LYS A 299 14.36 1.52 -30.62
C LYS A 299 13.77 1.58 -32.02
N HIS A 300 12.47 1.39 -32.10
CA HIS A 300 11.68 1.55 -33.30
C HIS A 300 10.60 2.55 -32.98
N PRO A 301 10.13 3.34 -33.96
CA PRO A 301 8.83 3.97 -33.78
C PRO A 301 7.83 2.87 -33.40
N PRO A 302 6.74 3.22 -32.74
CA PRO A 302 5.66 2.27 -32.48
C PRO A 302 5.03 1.86 -33.84
N VAL A 303 5.75 1.01 -34.58
CA VAL A 303 5.30 0.37 -35.82
C VAL A 303 4.09 -0.45 -35.39
N ASP A 304 2.97 -0.23 -36.08
CA ASP A 304 1.62 -0.80 -35.86
C ASP A 304 0.55 0.15 -35.29
N PHE A 305 0.90 1.35 -34.81
CA PHE A 305 -0.13 2.30 -34.33
C PHE A 305 -0.95 2.99 -35.44
N GLN A 306 -0.53 2.92 -36.70
CA GLN A 306 -1.32 3.41 -37.85
C GLN A 306 -1.95 2.30 -38.70
N THR A 307 -1.43 1.07 -38.61
CA THR A 307 -1.90 -0.08 -39.41
C THR A 307 -2.82 -1.03 -38.64
N GLU A 308 -2.83 -1.00 -37.30
CA GLU A 308 -3.61 -1.92 -36.46
C GLU A 308 -4.71 -1.24 -35.60
N GLY A 309 -5.25 -0.09 -36.05
CA GLY A 309 -6.50 0.44 -35.50
C GLY A 309 -6.40 1.22 -34.18
N PHE A 310 -5.21 1.68 -33.79
CA PHE A 310 -5.08 2.62 -32.68
C PHE A 310 -5.74 3.99 -33.01
N PRO A 311 -6.19 4.73 -31.99
CA PRO A 311 -6.69 6.09 -32.15
C PRO A 311 -5.59 6.97 -32.72
N THR A 312 -5.96 7.85 -33.66
CA THR A 312 -5.04 8.77 -34.30
C THR A 312 -4.37 9.66 -33.25
N LEU A 313 -3.03 9.64 -33.21
CA LEU A 313 -2.17 10.50 -32.38
C LEU A 313 -2.44 11.98 -32.58
#